data_AF-A0A8F5BV08-F1
#
_entry.id   AF-A0A8F5BV08-F1
#
_cell.length_a   1.000
_cell.length_b   1.000
_cell.length_c   1.000
_cell.angle_alpha   90.00
_cell.angle_beta   90.00
_cell.angle_gamma   90.00
#
_symmetry.space_group_name_H-M   'P 1'
#
loop_
_entity.id
_entity.type
_entity.pdbx_description
1 polymer ?
#
loop_
_entity_poly.entity_id
_entity_poly.type
_entity_poly.pdbx_seq_one_letter_code
_entity_poly.pdbx_strand_id
1 'polypeptide(L)'
;MNLLSNYEIVSIIPGILKAKVKDEDLTIRIFVIPLHVFENNGKYSVQVTVITSVDSNNLKFGEICDPQKMMFHEGIAPQDLKLIAKPRLEIKTQDKIIEINLEITNIAVFPDLRDPSGSPCTMISWTIFQTVK
;
A
#
# COMPACT_ATOMS: atom_id res chain seq x y z
N MET A 1 -14.56 -20.50 12.39
CA MET A 1 -14.15 -19.19 11.84
C MET A 1 -15.24 -18.74 10.91
N ASN A 2 -15.93 -17.68 11.27
CA ASN A 2 -17.11 -17.20 10.55
C ASN A 2 -16.74 -15.93 9.79
N LEU A 3 -17.09 -15.88 8.51
CA LEU A 3 -16.99 -14.65 7.73
C LEU A 3 -18.07 -13.68 8.21
N LEU A 4 -17.67 -12.50 8.66
CA LEU A 4 -18.61 -11.45 9.03
C LEU A 4 -19.13 -10.76 7.77
N SER A 5 -20.42 -10.92 7.52
CA SER A 5 -21.12 -10.25 6.42
C SER A 5 -21.38 -8.77 6.70
N ASN A 6 -21.44 -8.39 7.98
CA ASN A 6 -21.74 -7.03 8.42
C ASN A 6 -20.57 -6.46 9.23
N TYR A 7 -19.79 -5.61 8.59
CA TYR A 7 -18.80 -4.72 9.22
C TYR A 7 -18.89 -3.36 8.55
N GLU A 8 -18.47 -2.31 9.26
CA GLU A 8 -18.45 -0.94 8.76
C GLU A 8 -17.01 -0.49 8.60
N ILE A 9 -16.66 0.06 7.44
CA ILE A 9 -15.39 0.76 7.25
C ILE A 9 -15.55 2.15 7.86
N VAL A 10 -14.89 2.40 8.98
CA VAL A 10 -14.95 3.70 9.67
C VAL A 10 -14.05 4.71 8.99
N SER A 11 -12.81 4.30 8.66
CA SER A 11 -11.85 5.17 8.01
C SER A 11 -10.81 4.39 7.20
N ILE A 12 -10.40 4.98 6.08
CA ILE A 12 -9.21 4.58 5.30
C ILE A 12 -8.33 5.82 5.20
N ILE A 13 -7.24 5.84 5.95
CA ILE A 13 -6.24 6.91 5.91
C ILE A 13 -5.09 6.42 5.00
N PRO A 14 -4.84 7.09 3.86
CA PRO A 14 -3.77 6.70 2.99
C PRO A 14 -2.41 6.95 3.64
N GLY A 15 -1.51 5.98 3.48
CA GLY A 15 -0.09 6.20 3.69
C GLY A 15 0.45 7.10 2.59
N ILE A 16 1.30 8.06 2.94
CA ILE A 16 1.93 8.98 1.98
C ILE A 16 3.43 8.93 2.21
N LEU A 17 4.15 8.56 1.16
CA LEU A 17 5.60 8.62 1.09
C LEU A 17 6.02 9.61 0.00
N LYS A 18 7.07 10.37 0.28
CA LYS A 18 7.82 11.13 -0.72
C LYS A 18 9.13 10.41 -0.94
N ALA A 19 9.47 10.17 -2.20
CA ALA A 19 10.67 9.45 -2.56
C ALA A 19 11.40 10.19 -3.69
N LYS A 20 12.73 10.12 -3.72
CA LYS A 20 13.53 10.63 -4.84
C LYS A 20 14.29 9.49 -5.51
N VAL A 21 14.19 9.38 -6.83
CA VAL A 21 14.89 8.37 -7.62
C VAL A 21 15.48 9.03 -8.86
N LYS A 22 16.81 9.00 -8.98
CA LYS A 22 17.54 9.74 -10.03
C LYS A 22 17.11 11.21 -10.02
N ASP A 23 16.51 11.68 -11.11
CA ASP A 23 16.07 13.06 -11.30
C ASP A 23 14.55 13.23 -11.15
N GLU A 24 13.86 12.28 -10.50
CA GLU A 24 12.40 12.28 -10.32
C GLU A 24 12.01 12.27 -8.85
N ASP A 25 11.06 13.13 -8.50
CA ASP A 25 10.41 13.14 -7.20
C ASP A 25 9.06 12.43 -7.30
N LEU A 26 8.84 11.48 -6.41
CA LEU A 26 7.69 10.59 -6.39
C LEU A 26 6.81 10.86 -5.18
N THR A 27 5.50 10.81 -5.41
CA THR A 27 4.49 10.72 -4.34
C THR A 27 3.87 9.35 -4.41
N ILE A 28 4.14 8.53 -3.41
CA ILE A 28 3.59 7.18 -3.32
C ILE A 28 2.49 7.19 -2.28
N ARG A 29 1.29 6.77 -2.69
CA ARG A 29 0.12 6.60 -1.82
C ARG A 29 -0.18 5.13 -1.64
N ILE A 30 -0.47 4.74 -0.40
CA ILE A 30 -0.71 3.34 -0.02
C ILE A 30 -2.06 3.27 0.70
N PHE A 31 -2.98 2.49 0.16
CA PHE A 31 -4.33 2.30 0.71
C PHE A 31 -4.49 0.87 1.20
N VAL A 32 -4.94 0.71 2.44
CA VAL A 32 -5.27 -0.60 3.02
C VAL A 32 -6.76 -0.82 2.85
N ILE A 33 -7.14 -1.84 2.07
CA ILE A 33 -8.53 -2.11 1.73
C ILE A 33 -8.94 -3.46 2.34
N PRO A 34 -10.00 -3.52 3.15
CA PRO A 34 -10.47 -4.80 3.68
C PRO A 34 -11.11 -5.63 2.56
N LEU A 35 -10.81 -6.92 2.55
CA LEU A 35 -11.48 -7.91 1.71
C LEU A 35 -12.48 -8.71 2.53
N HIS A 36 -12.00 -9.29 3.63
CA HIS A 36 -12.78 -10.18 4.48
C HIS A 36 -12.45 -9.95 5.94
N VAL A 37 -13.48 -9.97 6.79
CA VAL A 37 -13.34 -9.90 8.24
C VAL A 37 -13.85 -11.22 8.81
N PHE A 38 -13.01 -11.91 9.55
CA PHE A 38 -13.33 -13.18 10.19
C PHE A 38 -13.42 -13.03 11.69
N GLU A 39 -14.38 -13.72 12.30
CA GLU A 39 -14.53 -13.81 13.75
C GLU A 39 -14.48 -15.27 14.19
N ASN A 40 -13.85 -15.50 15.34
CA ASN A 40 -13.82 -16.79 16.00
C ASN A 40 -13.63 -16.63 17.51
N ASN A 41 -14.67 -16.93 18.31
CA ASN A 41 -14.64 -16.90 19.77
C ASN A 41 -14.14 -15.56 20.35
N GLY A 42 -14.64 -14.45 19.83
CA GLY A 42 -14.29 -13.08 20.23
C GLY A 42 -12.95 -12.56 19.67
N LYS A 43 -12.24 -13.38 18.88
CA LYS A 43 -11.00 -13.01 18.17
C LYS A 43 -11.32 -12.67 16.72
N TYR A 44 -10.61 -11.68 16.20
CA TYR A 44 -10.84 -11.15 14.86
C TYR A 44 -9.59 -11.32 14.00
N SER A 45 -9.79 -11.60 12.71
CA SER A 45 -8.76 -11.61 11.69
C SER A 45 -9.26 -10.88 10.46
N VAL A 46 -8.51 -9.92 9.96
CA VAL A 46 -8.89 -9.16 8.77
C VAL A 46 -7.93 -9.47 7.63
N GLN A 47 -8.48 -9.96 6.53
CA GLN A 47 -7.78 -10.04 5.27
C GLN A 47 -7.89 -8.70 4.55
N VAL A 48 -6.75 -8.13 4.17
CA VAL A 48 -6.67 -6.87 3.45
C VAL A 48 -5.93 -7.05 2.13
N THR A 49 -6.25 -6.19 1.17
CA THR A 49 -5.40 -5.92 0.01
C THR A 49 -4.80 -4.52 0.14
N VAL A 50 -3.63 -4.32 -0.46
CA VAL A 50 -2.94 -3.03 -0.44
C VAL A 50 -2.87 -2.51 -1.86
N ILE A 51 -3.42 -1.32 -2.06
CA ILE A 51 -3.40 -0.64 -3.35
C ILE A 51 -2.38 0.48 -3.27
N THR A 52 -1.49 0.52 -4.26
CA THR A 52 -0.45 1.54 -4.38
C THR A 52 -0.73 2.43 -5.59
N SER A 53 -0.45 3.72 -5.44
CA SER A 53 -0.51 4.71 -6.50
C SER A 53 0.75 5.56 -6.44
N VAL A 54 1.33 5.85 -7.60
CA VAL A 54 2.59 6.56 -7.73
C VAL A 54 2.39 7.71 -8.68
N ASP A 55 2.71 8.92 -8.22
CA ASP A 55 2.79 10.09 -9.09
C ASP A 55 4.25 10.54 -9.18
N SER A 56 4.76 10.69 -10.40
CA SER A 56 6.04 11.37 -10.66
C SER A 56 5.81 12.84 -11.03
N ASN A 57 6.72 13.72 -10.62
CA ASN A 57 6.79 15.08 -11.15
C ASN A 57 7.32 15.13 -12.60
N ASN A 58 7.82 14.01 -13.13
CA ASN A 58 8.40 13.91 -14.46
C ASN A 58 7.84 12.68 -15.19
N LEU A 59 6.68 12.87 -15.83
CA LEU A 59 5.99 11.82 -16.57
C LEU A 59 6.75 11.45 -17.84
N LYS A 60 6.95 10.16 -18.08
CA LYS A 60 7.69 9.64 -19.24
C LYS A 60 6.96 8.47 -19.87
N PHE A 61 7.11 8.31 -21.18
CA PHE A 61 6.77 7.07 -21.85
C PHE A 61 7.84 6.02 -21.54
N GLY A 62 7.41 4.77 -21.44
CA GLY A 62 8.29 3.64 -21.17
C GLY A 62 7.55 2.34 -21.34
N GLU A 63 8.23 1.25 -21.01
CA GLU A 63 7.64 -0.08 -21.06
C GLU A 63 6.58 -0.22 -19.97
N ILE A 64 5.43 -0.82 -20.30
CA ILE A 64 4.29 -0.88 -19.37
C ILE A 64 4.65 -1.64 -18.08
N CYS A 65 4.21 -1.12 -16.93
CA CYS A 65 4.26 -1.83 -15.65
C CYS A 65 3.63 -3.22 -15.74
N ASP A 66 4.46 -4.25 -15.66
CA ASP A 66 4.02 -5.64 -15.61
C ASP A 66 4.83 -6.38 -14.53
N PRO A 67 4.17 -7.14 -13.62
CA PRO A 67 4.87 -7.87 -12.57
C PRO A 67 5.92 -8.86 -13.07
N GLN A 68 5.70 -9.49 -14.24
CA GLN A 68 6.68 -10.39 -14.83
C GLN A 68 7.93 -9.63 -15.29
N LYS A 69 7.74 -8.42 -15.82
CA LYS A 69 8.84 -7.56 -16.26
C LYS A 69 9.67 -7.02 -15.10
N MET A 70 9.05 -6.69 -13.97
CA MET A 70 9.80 -6.25 -12.78
C MET A 70 10.87 -7.25 -12.31
N MET A 71 10.74 -8.54 -12.64
CA MET A 71 11.77 -9.55 -12.33
C MET A 71 13.02 -9.46 -13.21
N PHE A 72 12.92 -8.83 -14.38
CA PHE A 72 14.00 -8.70 -15.37
C PHE A 72 14.62 -7.30 -15.42
N HIS A 73 14.01 -6.34 -14.72
CA HIS A 73 14.48 -4.96 -14.64
C HIS A 73 15.12 -4.69 -13.27
N GLU A 74 16.10 -3.79 -13.24
CA GLU A 74 16.79 -3.44 -11.99
C GLU A 74 15.93 -2.49 -11.14
N GLY A 75 15.49 -2.97 -9.98
CA GLY A 75 14.81 -2.15 -8.99
C GLY A 75 15.80 -1.26 -8.24
N ILE A 76 15.56 0.05 -8.26
CA ILE A 76 16.39 1.06 -7.62
C ILE A 76 15.74 1.48 -6.30
N ALA A 77 16.52 1.41 -5.21
CA ALA A 77 16.10 1.98 -3.93
C ALA A 77 16.09 3.52 -4.01
N PRO A 78 15.05 4.20 -3.50
CA PRO A 78 15.03 5.66 -3.42
C PRO A 78 16.23 6.22 -2.65
N GLN A 79 16.78 7.33 -3.15
CA GLN A 79 17.90 8.06 -2.53
C GLN A 79 17.48 8.78 -1.26
N ASP A 80 16.24 9.28 -1.26
CA ASP A 80 15.59 9.89 -0.11
C ASP A 80 14.19 9.29 0.00
N LEU A 81 13.80 8.94 1.22
CA LEU A 81 12.49 8.39 1.53
C LEU A 81 11.95 9.05 2.79
N LYS A 82 10.86 9.80 2.62
CA LYS A 82 10.18 10.49 3.71
C LYS A 82 8.77 9.98 3.87
N LEU A 83 8.49 9.38 5.02
CA LEU A 83 7.14 9.00 5.44
C LEU A 83 6.41 10.23 5.97
N ILE A 84 5.40 10.68 5.24
CA ILE A 84 4.56 11.82 5.59
C ILE A 84 3.37 11.37 6.44
N ALA A 85 2.76 10.25 6.08
CA ALA A 85 1.63 9.67 6.81
C ALA A 85 1.69 8.15 6.77
N LYS A 86 1.35 7.50 7.89
CA LYS A 86 1.24 6.03 7.95
C LYS A 86 -0.14 5.58 7.43
N PRO A 87 -0.21 4.52 6.63
CA PRO A 87 -1.48 3.95 6.19
C PRO A 87 -2.19 3.30 7.37
N ARG A 88 -3.49 3.61 7.51
CA ARG A 88 -4.34 3.07 8.58
C ARG A 88 -5.74 2.78 8.05
N LEU A 89 -6.29 1.66 8.48
CA LEU A 89 -7.66 1.24 8.22
C LEU A 89 -8.34 0.97 9.56
N GLU A 90 -9.54 1.52 9.74
CA GLU A 90 -10.39 1.25 10.89
C GLU A 90 -11.69 0.60 10.44
N ILE A 91 -11.99 -0.52 11.07
CA ILE A 91 -13.20 -1.30 10.83
C ILE A 91 -13.95 -1.41 12.14
N LYS A 92 -15.27 -1.23 12.10
CA LYS A 92 -16.15 -1.48 13.23
C LYS A 92 -16.93 -2.77 13.00
N THR A 93 -16.90 -3.64 14.01
CA THR A 93 -17.68 -4.89 14.02
C THR A 93 -18.45 -4.97 15.33
N GLN A 94 -19.78 -4.99 15.26
CA GLN A 94 -20.65 -5.02 16.44
C GLN A 94 -20.24 -3.89 17.42
N ASP A 95 -19.52 -4.23 18.49
CA ASP A 95 -19.09 -3.32 19.56
C ASP A 95 -17.57 -3.09 19.63
N LYS A 96 -16.80 -3.60 18.65
CA LYS A 96 -15.33 -3.48 18.63
C LYS A 96 -14.83 -2.64 17.46
N ILE A 97 -13.68 -2.00 17.67
CA ILE A 97 -12.94 -1.31 16.61
C ILE A 97 -11.66 -2.09 16.33
N ILE A 98 -11.51 -2.53 15.09
CA ILE A 98 -10.31 -3.19 14.59
C ILE A 98 -9.50 -2.15 13.82
N GLU A 99 -8.31 -1.86 14.30
CA GLU A 99 -7.35 -0.97 13.65
C GLU A 99 -6.27 -1.80 12.96
N ILE A 100 -6.03 -1.52 11.70
CA ILE A 100 -5.03 -2.17 10.87
C ILE A 100 -4.04 -1.11 10.39
N ASN A 101 -2.77 -1.34 10.66
CA ASN A 101 -1.68 -0.48 10.24
C ASN A 101 -0.70 -1.27 9.38
N LEU A 102 -0.07 -0.61 8.41
CA LEU A 102 1.06 -1.19 7.67
C LEU A 102 2.35 -0.49 8.04
N GLU A 103 3.41 -1.28 8.16
CA GLU A 103 4.77 -0.80 8.22
C GLU A 103 5.50 -1.16 6.93
N ILE A 104 6.03 -0.15 6.25
CA ILE A 104 6.74 -0.33 4.98
C ILE A 104 8.15 -0.80 5.29
N THR A 105 8.54 -1.93 4.71
CA THR A 105 9.83 -2.59 4.95
C THR A 105 10.81 -2.37 3.81
N ASN A 106 10.33 -2.27 2.58
CA ASN A 106 11.17 -2.04 1.40
C ASN A 106 10.38 -1.31 0.30
N ILE A 107 11.10 -0.52 -0.51
CA ILE A 107 10.60 0.13 -1.71
C ILE A 107 11.66 0.00 -2.80
N ALA A 108 11.26 -0.58 -3.93
CA ALA A 108 12.04 -0.59 -5.15
C ALA A 108 11.27 0.16 -6.24
N VAL A 109 11.96 1.02 -6.98
CA VAL A 109 11.40 1.78 -8.10
C VAL A 109 12.07 1.32 -9.38
N PHE A 110 11.28 1.10 -10.43
CA PHE A 110 11.74 0.67 -11.76
C PHE A 110 11.52 1.85 -12.72
N PRO A 111 12.52 2.73 -12.93
CA PRO A 111 12.30 4.00 -13.63
C PRO A 111 12.11 3.86 -15.15
N ASP A 112 12.50 2.72 -15.70
CA ASP A 112 12.33 2.35 -17.10
C ASP A 112 10.93 1.79 -17.39
N LEU A 113 10.30 1.17 -16.39
CA LEU A 113 8.91 0.73 -16.46
C LEU A 113 7.96 1.87 -16.07
N ARG A 114 6.89 2.07 -16.84
CA ARG A 114 5.95 3.18 -16.72
C ARG A 114 4.51 2.70 -16.68
N ASP A 115 3.71 3.33 -15.85
CA ASP A 115 2.26 3.14 -15.89
C ASP A 115 1.64 3.92 -17.07
N PRO A 116 0.34 3.74 -17.37
CA PRO A 116 -0.31 4.48 -18.45
C PRO A 116 -0.30 6.00 -18.30
N SER A 117 -0.04 6.53 -17.09
CA SER A 117 0.08 7.96 -16.82
C SER A 117 1.51 8.49 -16.97
N GLY A 118 2.50 7.59 -17.10
CA GLY A 118 3.92 7.92 -17.23
C GLY A 118 4.69 7.96 -15.90
N SER A 119 4.08 7.51 -14.80
CA SER A 119 4.75 7.35 -13.50
C SER A 119 5.54 6.05 -13.45
N PRO A 120 6.69 5.99 -12.74
CA PRO A 120 7.49 4.79 -12.68
C PRO A 120 6.81 3.71 -11.84
N CYS A 121 7.04 2.45 -12.18
CA CYS A 121 6.49 1.36 -11.40
C CYS A 121 7.24 1.20 -10.09
N THR A 122 6.52 0.84 -9.02
CA THR A 122 7.11 0.63 -7.70
C THR A 122 6.66 -0.69 -7.11
N MET A 123 7.61 -1.43 -6.54
CA MET A 123 7.33 -2.57 -5.68
C MET A 123 7.53 -2.14 -4.23
N ILE A 124 6.51 -2.36 -3.40
CA ILE A 124 6.52 -2.01 -1.99
C ILE A 124 6.32 -3.30 -1.19
N SER A 125 7.12 -3.50 -0.16
CA SER A 125 6.95 -4.58 0.81
C SER A 125 6.52 -4.00 2.15
N TRP A 126 5.68 -4.74 2.87
CA TRP A 126 5.13 -4.27 4.14
C TRP A 126 4.83 -5.42 5.11
N THR A 127 4.71 -5.06 6.39
CA THR A 127 4.19 -5.91 7.45
C THR A 127 2.86 -5.34 7.95
N ILE A 128 1.92 -6.22 8.29
CA ILE A 128 0.58 -5.85 8.76
C ILE A 128 0.50 -6.02 10.27
N PHE A 129 -0.01 -5.00 10.95
CA PHE A 129 -0.31 -5.04 12.38
C PHE A 129 -1.79 -4.80 12.61
N GLN A 130 -2.40 -5.62 13.46
CA GLN A 130 -3.82 -5.52 13.81
C GLN A 130 -3.96 -5.32 15.32
N THR A 131 -4.76 -4.34 15.72
CA THR A 131 -5.16 -4.11 17.11
C THR A 131 -6.67 -4.15 17.20
N VAL A 132 -7.20 -4.88 18.19
CA VAL A 132 -8.65 -4.93 18.46
C VAL A 132 -8.89 -4.16 19.76
N LYS A 133 -9.71 -3.11 19.68
CA LYS A 133 -10.12 -2.25 20.79
C LYS A 133 -11.57 -2.53 21.17
#